data_AF-A0A7J6FR37-F1
#
_entry.id   AF-A0A7J6FR37-F1
#
_cell.length_a   1.000
_cell.length_b   1.000
_cell.length_c   1.000
_cell.angle_alpha   90.00
_cell.angle_beta   90.00
_cell.angle_gamma   90.00
#
_symmetry.space_group_name_H-M   'P 1'
#
loop_
_entity.id
_entity.type
_entity.pdbx_description
1 polymer ?
#
loop_
_entity_poly.entity_id
_entity_poly.type
_entity_poly.pdbx_seq_one_letter_code
_entity_poly.pdbx_strand_id
1 'polypeptide(L)'
;MLRSNEQCSYSKKKEWDYIYDQKNLHDKEKVYLKGKDKIVPPFRFGVEDVATKMWFHKLAYPGQCLTNSHLDIIFYYLRKKGKYAKEPKTESHWILGRLNIEERRVYMYNSLSTAMKDSAAIKACQPFAVLLPHFFALFDEFKKENKPVCLDPFEVVKVDGLPQQTSNDCGCFVASFAEYFIDMKPIPPIFDVEKHRDRLAVLFYKYARMKEVEFIDSEDEAPPKGPKKNLS
;
A
#
# COMPACT_ATOMS: atom_id res chain seq x y z
N MET A 1 23.95 -16.10 1.34
CA MET A 1 24.95 -15.06 0.98
C MET A 1 24.32 -13.68 1.14
N LEU A 2 24.46 -13.06 2.32
CA LEU A 2 24.04 -11.69 2.61
C LEU A 2 25.21 -10.97 3.30
N ARG A 3 26.31 -10.79 2.58
CA ARG A 3 27.46 -9.97 3.02
C ARG A 3 28.11 -9.35 1.79
N SER A 4 27.67 -8.16 1.41
CA SER A 4 28.44 -7.29 0.49
C SER A 4 28.04 -5.81 0.49
N ASN A 5 26.90 -5.43 1.09
CA ASN A 5 26.45 -4.02 1.03
C ASN A 5 26.88 -3.12 2.21
N GLU A 6 27.44 -3.66 3.29
CA GLU A 6 27.84 -2.83 4.45
C GLU A 6 29.12 -2.03 4.21
N GLN A 7 30.02 -2.49 3.34
CA GLN A 7 31.29 -1.80 3.04
C GLN A 7 31.14 -0.50 2.24
N CYS A 8 29.99 -0.27 1.60
CA CYS A 8 29.75 0.98 0.85
C CYS A 8 29.40 2.17 1.75
N SER A 9 28.95 1.94 2.99
CA SER A 9 28.51 3.02 3.89
C SER A 9 29.67 3.83 4.49
N TYR A 10 30.81 3.18 4.76
CA TYR A 10 31.98 3.83 5.38
C TYR A 10 32.78 4.68 4.39
N SER A 11 32.84 4.29 3.12
CA SER A 11 33.59 4.99 2.07
C SER A 11 33.01 6.37 1.72
N LYS A 12 31.67 6.51 1.75
CA LYS A 12 30.99 7.77 1.39
C LYS A 12 31.11 8.88 2.41
N LYS A 13 31.43 8.60 3.67
CA LYS A 13 31.45 9.60 4.75
C LYS A 13 32.45 10.74 4.49
N LYS A 14 33.58 10.44 3.83
CA LYS A 14 34.63 11.42 3.48
C LYS A 14 34.22 12.45 2.42
N GLU A 15 33.26 12.12 1.56
CA GLU A 15 32.79 13.04 0.51
C GLU A 15 31.88 14.14 1.09
N TRP A 16 31.32 13.94 2.29
CA TRP A 16 30.46 14.93 2.93
C TRP A 16 31.23 15.95 3.78
N ASP A 17 32.49 15.67 4.12
CA ASP A 17 33.26 16.49 5.06
C ASP A 17 33.56 17.92 4.54
N TYR A 18 33.58 18.14 3.21
CA TYR A 18 33.80 19.46 2.61
C TYR A 18 32.53 20.33 2.50
N ILE A 19 31.35 19.73 2.63
CA ILE A 19 30.06 20.44 2.57
C ILE A 19 29.47 20.71 3.95
N TYR A 20 29.96 20.01 4.97
CA TYR A 20 29.62 20.30 6.36
C TYR A 20 30.31 21.57 6.85
N ASP A 21 29.58 22.36 7.63
CA ASP A 21 30.15 23.46 8.40
C ASP A 21 30.87 22.87 9.61
N GLN A 22 32.17 22.67 9.47
CA GLN A 22 33.00 22.06 10.52
C GLN A 22 33.02 22.86 11.82
N LYS A 23 32.61 24.13 11.81
CA LYS A 23 32.51 24.96 13.04
C LYS A 23 31.22 24.69 13.81
N ASN A 24 30.19 24.16 13.16
CA ASN A 24 28.84 24.00 13.70
C ASN A 24 28.35 22.55 13.68
N LEU A 25 29.26 21.56 13.64
CA LEU A 25 28.91 20.13 13.66
C LEU A 25 28.04 19.72 14.88
N HIS A 26 28.10 20.49 15.97
CA HIS A 26 27.28 20.28 17.17
C HIS A 26 25.89 20.92 17.07
N ASP A 27 25.70 21.89 16.19
CA ASP A 27 24.41 22.50 15.89
C ASP A 27 23.65 21.62 14.89
N LYS A 28 22.71 20.83 15.42
CA LYS A 28 21.89 19.88 14.65
C LYS A 28 21.06 20.54 13.54
N GLU A 29 20.91 21.87 13.55
CA GLU A 29 20.15 22.62 12.56
C GLU A 29 21.01 23.29 11.48
N LYS A 30 22.33 23.43 11.69
CA LYS A 30 23.23 24.17 10.78
C LYS A 30 24.46 23.35 10.38
N VAL A 31 24.22 22.12 9.97
CA VAL A 31 25.29 21.18 9.62
C VAL A 31 25.95 21.51 8.28
N TYR A 32 25.28 22.21 7.35
CA TYR A 32 25.83 22.51 6.02
C TYR A 32 26.28 23.96 5.88
N LEU A 33 27.33 24.19 5.08
CA LEU A 33 27.73 25.53 4.65
C LEU A 33 26.58 26.27 3.93
N LYS A 34 26.55 27.59 4.05
CA LYS A 34 25.49 28.44 3.47
C LYS A 34 25.30 28.14 1.98
N GLY A 35 24.08 27.78 1.60
CA GLY A 35 23.71 27.47 0.21
C GLY A 35 24.11 26.07 -0.28
N LYS A 36 24.92 25.31 0.48
CA LYS A 36 25.34 23.94 0.12
C LYS A 36 24.33 22.87 0.51
N ASP A 37 23.32 23.24 1.31
CA ASP A 37 22.20 22.37 1.70
C ASP A 37 21.18 22.12 0.57
N LYS A 38 21.10 22.99 -0.44
CA LYS A 38 20.07 22.88 -1.48
C LYS A 38 20.30 21.69 -2.43
N ILE A 39 19.22 21.02 -2.81
CA ILE A 39 19.14 20.00 -3.86
C ILE A 39 18.40 20.63 -5.04
N VAL A 40 19.06 20.74 -6.19
CA VAL A 40 18.51 21.36 -7.40
C VAL A 40 18.80 20.46 -8.60
N PRO A 41 17.77 19.91 -9.29
CA PRO A 41 16.34 20.00 -8.95
C PRO A 41 16.00 19.18 -7.69
N PRO A 42 14.92 19.53 -6.96
CA PRO A 42 14.45 18.73 -5.83
C PRO A 42 14.18 17.27 -6.21
N PHE A 43 14.41 16.35 -5.28
CA PHE A 43 14.09 14.94 -5.47
C PHE A 43 12.60 14.71 -5.28
N ARG A 44 11.95 14.17 -6.32
CA ARG A 44 10.50 13.92 -6.32
C ARG A 44 10.21 12.49 -5.90
N PHE A 45 9.73 12.29 -4.67
CA PHE A 45 9.34 10.97 -4.18
C PHE A 45 7.90 10.61 -4.53
N GLY A 46 7.11 11.55 -5.08
CA GLY A 46 5.76 11.32 -5.57
C GLY A 46 4.65 11.64 -4.56
N VAL A 47 4.93 11.53 -3.25
CA VAL A 47 4.09 12.11 -2.19
C VAL A 47 4.54 13.51 -1.80
N GLU A 48 5.84 13.79 -1.91
CA GLU A 48 6.45 15.08 -1.60
C GLU A 48 7.77 15.24 -2.38
N ASP A 49 8.23 16.49 -2.50
CA ASP A 49 9.52 16.86 -3.08
C ASP A 49 10.51 17.26 -1.98
N VAL A 50 11.71 16.69 -2.00
CA VAL A 50 12.79 17.00 -1.04
C VAL A 50 13.84 17.89 -1.70
N ALA A 51 13.96 19.13 -1.20
CA ALA A 51 14.85 20.16 -1.74
C ALA A 51 16.10 20.42 -0.89
N THR A 52 16.26 19.77 0.27
CA THR A 52 17.39 20.01 1.19
C THR A 52 18.10 18.73 1.58
N LYS A 53 19.43 18.80 1.72
CA LYS A 53 20.27 17.69 2.20
C LYS A 53 20.06 17.45 3.69
N MET A 54 19.66 18.48 4.44
CA MET A 54 19.29 18.40 5.85
C MET A 54 18.20 17.36 6.12
N TRP A 55 17.27 17.15 5.18
CA TRP A 55 16.29 16.07 5.26
C TRP A 55 16.99 14.70 5.37
N PHE A 56 17.94 14.40 4.48
CA PHE A 56 18.69 13.13 4.52
C PHE A 56 19.61 13.02 5.73
N HIS A 57 20.19 14.15 6.17
CA HIS A 57 20.99 14.18 7.39
C HIS A 57 20.15 13.78 8.62
N LYS A 58 18.97 14.37 8.80
CA LYS A 58 18.06 14.01 9.90
C LYS A 58 17.68 12.53 9.86
N LEU A 59 17.49 11.96 8.67
CA LEU A 59 17.21 10.54 8.52
C LEU A 59 18.42 9.64 8.84
N ALA A 60 19.63 10.04 8.46
CA ALA A 60 20.83 9.20 8.55
C ALA A 60 21.47 9.16 9.94
N TYR A 61 21.25 10.17 10.79
CA TYR A 61 21.92 10.31 12.09
C TYR A 61 20.94 10.06 13.25
N PRO A 62 21.16 9.03 14.10
CA PRO A 62 20.32 8.75 15.27
C PRO A 62 20.20 9.94 16.24
N GLY A 63 19.04 10.06 16.89
CA GLY A 63 18.76 11.15 17.83
C GLY A 63 18.35 12.48 17.18
N GLN A 64 17.99 12.45 15.89
CA GLN A 64 17.32 13.53 15.17
C GLN A 64 15.81 13.25 15.14
N CYS A 65 14.98 14.29 15.27
CA CYS A 65 13.53 14.15 15.12
C CYS A 65 13.16 14.01 13.65
N LEU A 66 12.48 12.90 13.31
CA LEU A 66 11.87 12.72 11.99
C LEU A 66 10.58 13.52 11.91
N THR A 67 10.35 14.18 10.78
CA THR A 67 9.12 14.96 10.51
C THR A 67 8.09 14.11 9.76
N ASN A 68 6.85 14.59 9.63
CA ASN A 68 5.81 13.90 8.83
C ASN A 68 6.28 13.60 7.41
N SER A 69 6.99 14.54 6.77
CA SER A 69 7.65 14.35 5.47
C SER A 69 8.54 13.10 5.41
N HIS A 70 9.30 12.84 6.48
CA HIS A 70 10.12 11.63 6.56
C HIS A 70 9.25 10.38 6.57
N LEU A 71 8.21 10.35 7.41
CA LEU A 71 7.32 9.20 7.55
C LEU A 71 6.54 8.94 6.25
N ASP A 72 5.99 9.98 5.63
CA ASP A 72 5.23 9.87 4.38
C ASP A 72 6.09 9.29 3.25
N ILE A 73 7.32 9.79 3.09
CA ILE A 73 8.25 9.28 2.08
C ILE A 73 8.72 7.86 2.42
N ILE A 74 9.01 7.54 3.70
CA ILE A 74 9.41 6.20 4.13
C ILE A 74 8.29 5.19 3.84
N PHE A 75 7.05 5.47 4.25
CA PHE A 75 5.92 4.58 4.02
C PHE A 75 5.59 4.47 2.54
N TYR A 76 5.65 5.57 1.79
CA TYR A 76 5.53 5.53 0.34
C TYR A 76 6.59 4.63 -0.29
N TYR A 77 7.85 4.77 0.12
CA TYR A 77 8.95 3.95 -0.37
C TYR A 77 8.75 2.48 -0.03
N LEU A 78 8.39 2.13 1.22
CA LEU A 78 8.11 0.76 1.63
C LEU A 78 6.98 0.14 0.79
N ARG A 79 5.90 0.90 0.55
CA ARG A 79 4.80 0.50 -0.34
C ARG A 79 5.27 0.26 -1.77
N LYS A 80 6.22 1.04 -2.29
CA LYS A 80 6.72 0.91 -3.66
C LYS A 80 7.95 0.01 -3.80
N LYS A 81 8.61 -0.38 -2.71
CA LYS A 81 9.85 -1.17 -2.72
C LYS A 81 9.69 -2.47 -3.49
N GLY A 82 8.52 -3.13 -3.39
CA GLY A 82 8.18 -4.30 -4.20
C GLY A 82 7.97 -3.99 -5.69
N LYS A 83 7.40 -2.83 -6.04
CA LYS A 83 7.22 -2.41 -7.44
C LYS A 83 8.54 -2.13 -8.16
N TYR A 84 9.54 -1.63 -7.44
CA TYR A 84 10.85 -1.26 -8.00
C TYR A 84 11.93 -2.32 -7.82
N ALA A 85 11.65 -3.40 -7.09
CA ALA A 85 12.53 -4.56 -7.10
C ALA A 85 12.64 -5.07 -8.55
N LYS A 86 13.85 -5.37 -9.01
CA LYS A 86 14.10 -5.96 -10.35
C LYS A 86 13.63 -7.41 -10.44
N GLU A 87 12.49 -7.72 -9.83
CA GLU A 87 11.82 -8.99 -10.02
C GLU A 87 11.10 -8.95 -11.37
N PRO A 88 10.93 -10.10 -12.04
CA PRO A 88 10.12 -10.16 -13.26
C PRO A 88 8.78 -9.50 -12.96
N LYS A 89 8.36 -8.54 -13.80
CA LYS A 89 7.01 -7.98 -13.70
C LYS A 89 6.03 -9.11 -13.94
N THR A 90 5.52 -9.69 -12.86
CA THR A 90 4.40 -10.62 -12.95
C THR A 90 3.18 -9.81 -13.37
N GLU A 91 2.32 -10.42 -14.16
CA GLU A 91 1.02 -9.84 -14.50
C GLU A 91 0.29 -9.43 -13.21
N SER A 92 -0.19 -8.19 -13.20
CA SER A 92 -0.95 -7.66 -12.07
C SER A 92 -2.27 -8.42 -11.96
N HIS A 93 -2.47 -9.11 -10.84
CA HIS A 93 -3.59 -10.00 -10.62
C HIS A 93 -4.34 -9.55 -9.36
N TRP A 94 -5.66 -9.39 -9.47
CA TRP A 94 -6.51 -9.01 -8.35
C TRP A 94 -6.98 -10.24 -7.59
N ILE A 95 -6.97 -10.14 -6.26
CA ILE A 95 -7.53 -11.12 -5.34
C ILE A 95 -8.49 -10.41 -4.38
N LEU A 96 -9.41 -11.16 -3.78
CA LEU A 96 -10.28 -10.64 -2.73
C LEU A 96 -9.92 -11.31 -1.39
N GLY A 97 -9.58 -10.50 -0.40
CA GLY A 97 -9.43 -10.95 0.99
C GLY A 97 -10.70 -10.67 1.77
N ARG A 98 -11.29 -11.68 2.40
CA ARG A 98 -12.44 -11.53 3.32
C ARG A 98 -11.97 -11.82 4.75
N LEU A 99 -12.05 -10.80 5.60
CA LEU A 99 -11.68 -10.90 6.99
C LEU A 99 -12.81 -11.52 7.82
N ASN A 100 -12.50 -12.59 8.56
CA ASN A 100 -13.32 -13.09 9.65
C ASN A 100 -12.58 -12.82 10.96
N ILE A 101 -13.13 -11.90 11.76
CA ILE A 101 -12.52 -11.45 13.02
C ILE A 101 -12.64 -12.53 14.10
N GLU A 102 -13.79 -13.22 14.16
CA GLU A 102 -14.06 -14.24 15.16
C GLU A 102 -13.16 -15.46 14.99
N GLU A 103 -13.06 -15.96 13.76
CA GLU A 103 -12.18 -17.09 13.43
C GLU A 103 -10.70 -16.71 13.30
N ARG A 104 -10.38 -15.41 13.36
CA ARG A 104 -9.04 -14.86 13.12
C ARG A 104 -8.44 -15.30 11.77
N ARG A 105 -9.26 -15.25 10.72
CA ARG A 105 -8.90 -15.71 9.37
C ARG A 105 -9.06 -14.64 8.32
N VAL A 106 -8.12 -14.59 7.38
CA VAL A 106 -8.25 -13.86 6.12
C VAL A 106 -8.48 -14.90 5.01
N TYR A 107 -9.72 -15.01 4.54
CA TYR A 107 -10.04 -15.88 3.41
C TYR A 107 -9.63 -15.21 2.10
N MET A 108 -8.77 -15.88 1.34
CA MET A 108 -8.25 -15.44 0.07
C MET A 108 -9.02 -16.11 -1.07
N TYR A 109 -9.78 -15.31 -1.80
CA TYR A 109 -10.51 -15.72 -3.00
C TYR A 109 -9.67 -15.37 -4.22
N ASN A 110 -9.29 -16.40 -4.98
CA ASN A 110 -8.43 -16.29 -6.14
C ASN A 110 -9.06 -16.98 -7.35
N SER A 111 -9.39 -16.20 -8.38
CA SER A 111 -9.91 -16.71 -9.67
C SER A 111 -8.83 -17.28 -10.59
N LEU A 112 -7.55 -17.14 -10.25
CA LEU A 112 -6.42 -17.69 -11.01
C LEU A 112 -5.57 -18.59 -10.11
N SER A 113 -6.14 -19.73 -9.72
CA SER A 113 -5.49 -20.67 -8.80
C SER A 113 -4.47 -21.52 -9.51
N THR A 114 -3.20 -21.26 -9.18
CA THR A 114 -2.05 -22.11 -9.50
C THR A 114 -1.11 -22.06 -8.30
N ALA A 115 -0.26 -23.07 -8.11
CA ALA A 115 0.67 -23.08 -6.97
C ALA A 115 1.52 -21.78 -6.87
N MET A 116 1.96 -21.25 -8.02
CA MET A 116 2.73 -20.02 -8.08
C MET A 116 1.89 -18.78 -7.72
N LYS A 117 0.69 -18.64 -8.31
CA LYS A 117 -0.18 -17.48 -8.07
C LYS A 117 -0.77 -17.50 -6.67
N ASP A 118 -1.11 -18.68 -6.14
CA ASP A 118 -1.57 -18.86 -4.76
C ASP A 118 -0.47 -18.48 -3.76
N SER A 119 0.78 -18.92 -3.99
CA SER A 119 1.91 -18.51 -3.14
C SER A 119 2.13 -17.00 -3.15
N ALA A 120 2.03 -16.37 -4.33
CA ALA A 120 2.17 -14.91 -4.45
C ALA A 120 1.02 -14.17 -3.74
N ALA A 121 -0.21 -14.66 -3.87
CA ALA A 121 -1.39 -14.08 -3.25
C ALA A 121 -1.35 -14.21 -1.71
N ILE A 122 -0.95 -15.37 -1.17
CA ILE A 122 -0.76 -15.56 0.28
C ILE A 122 0.32 -14.59 0.81
N LYS A 123 1.46 -14.49 0.11
CA LYS A 123 2.52 -13.53 0.47
C LYS A 123 2.02 -12.08 0.46
N ALA A 124 1.12 -11.72 -0.45
CA ALA A 124 0.52 -10.39 -0.52
C ALA A 124 -0.46 -10.13 0.65
N CYS A 125 -1.16 -11.16 1.15
CA CYS A 125 -2.03 -11.06 2.31
C CYS A 125 -1.27 -11.03 3.65
N GLN A 126 -0.08 -11.62 3.72
CA GLN A 126 0.66 -11.82 4.97
C GLN A 126 0.92 -10.54 5.80
N PRO A 127 1.30 -9.39 5.19
CA PRO A 127 1.49 -8.15 5.96
C PRO A 127 0.20 -7.69 6.67
N PHE A 128 -0.96 -7.86 6.04
CA PHE A 128 -2.24 -7.53 6.64
C PHE A 128 -2.55 -8.49 7.80
N ALA A 129 -2.35 -9.79 7.60
CA ALA A 129 -2.55 -10.79 8.65
C ALA A 129 -1.73 -10.51 9.92
N VAL A 130 -0.50 -10.00 9.77
CA VAL A 130 0.38 -9.60 10.88
C VAL A 130 -0.07 -8.28 11.54
N LEU A 131 -0.52 -7.30 10.74
CA LEU A 131 -0.89 -5.98 11.24
C LEU A 131 -2.26 -5.94 11.92
N LEU A 132 -3.23 -6.68 11.39
CA LEU A 132 -4.61 -6.71 11.91
C LEU A 132 -4.74 -6.91 13.42
N PRO A 133 -4.08 -7.89 14.06
CA PRO A 133 -4.22 -8.07 15.52
C PRO A 133 -3.65 -6.90 16.32
N HIS A 134 -2.60 -6.24 15.82
CA HIS A 134 -2.05 -5.04 16.46
C HIS A 134 -2.97 -3.84 16.29
N PHE A 135 -3.58 -3.69 15.10
CA PHE A 135 -4.58 -2.67 14.84
C PHE A 135 -5.80 -2.85 15.75
N PHE A 136 -6.32 -4.07 15.90
CA PHE A 136 -7.44 -4.35 16.79
C PHE A 136 -7.12 -4.15 18.27
N ALA A 137 -5.87 -4.35 18.69
CA ALA A 137 -5.46 -4.09 20.08
C ALA A 137 -5.55 -2.60 20.48
N LEU A 138 -5.64 -1.68 19.52
CA LEU A 138 -5.81 -0.25 19.78
C LEU A 138 -7.23 0.12 20.22
N PHE A 139 -8.22 -0.72 19.93
CA PHE A 139 -9.64 -0.46 20.20
C PHE A 139 -10.09 -1.24 21.43
N ASP A 140 -10.79 -0.59 22.34
CA ASP A 140 -11.22 -1.18 23.60
C ASP A 140 -12.28 -2.28 23.38
N GLU A 141 -13.06 -2.19 22.31
CA GLU A 141 -14.11 -3.14 21.94
C GLU A 141 -13.58 -4.55 21.64
N PHE A 142 -12.31 -4.68 21.24
CA PHE A 142 -11.66 -5.98 21.02
C PHE A 142 -10.92 -6.50 22.26
N LYS A 143 -10.86 -5.72 23.33
CA LYS A 143 -10.31 -6.15 24.63
C LYS A 143 -11.41 -6.87 25.39
N LYS A 144 -11.40 -8.22 25.34
CA LYS A 144 -12.28 -9.02 26.21
C LYS A 144 -11.95 -8.69 27.66
N GLU A 145 -12.99 -8.51 28.49
CA GLU A 145 -12.84 -8.16 29.91
C GLU A 145 -11.76 -9.05 30.58
N ASN A 146 -10.72 -8.40 31.10
CA ASN A 146 -9.58 -9.00 31.80
C ASN A 146 -8.76 -10.05 31.01
N LYS A 147 -8.81 -10.07 29.67
CA LYS A 147 -7.91 -10.90 28.84
C LYS A 147 -7.03 -10.05 27.91
N PRO A 148 -5.72 -10.34 27.83
CA PRO A 148 -4.86 -9.66 26.87
C PRO A 148 -5.32 -9.97 25.43
N VAL A 149 -5.21 -8.97 24.54
CA VAL A 149 -5.51 -9.13 23.12
C VAL A 149 -4.48 -10.07 22.50
N CYS A 150 -4.95 -11.12 21.82
CA CYS A 150 -4.07 -12.03 21.09
C CYS A 150 -3.44 -11.32 19.89
N LEU A 151 -2.10 -11.20 19.91
CA LEU A 151 -1.30 -10.54 18.88
C LEU A 151 -0.82 -11.47 17.77
N ASP A 152 -1.15 -12.76 17.84
CA ASP A 152 -0.74 -13.73 16.83
C ASP A 152 -1.30 -13.35 15.46
N PRO A 153 -0.54 -13.48 14.36
CA PRO A 153 -1.03 -13.18 13.03
C PRO A 153 -2.32 -13.95 12.71
N PHE A 154 -3.22 -13.32 11.96
CA PHE A 154 -4.39 -14.02 11.41
C PHE A 154 -3.95 -15.12 10.46
N GLU A 155 -4.69 -16.22 10.41
CA GLU A 155 -4.44 -17.28 9.45
C GLU A 155 -4.91 -16.83 8.06
N VAL A 156 -4.05 -16.91 7.03
CA VAL A 156 -4.45 -16.67 5.64
C VAL A 156 -4.91 -18.00 5.03
N VAL A 157 -6.19 -18.10 4.71
CA VAL A 157 -6.82 -19.33 4.23
C VAL A 157 -7.17 -19.19 2.76
N LYS A 158 -6.61 -20.05 1.91
CA LYS A 158 -7.04 -20.15 0.50
C LYS A 158 -8.44 -20.76 0.44
N VAL A 159 -9.31 -20.19 -0.39
CA VAL A 159 -10.60 -20.79 -0.72
C VAL A 159 -10.50 -21.59 -2.01
N ASP A 160 -10.80 -22.89 -1.92
CA ASP A 160 -10.84 -23.81 -3.07
C ASP A 160 -12.25 -23.92 -3.66
N GLY A 161 -12.36 -24.57 -4.83
CA GLY A 161 -13.65 -24.81 -5.50
C GLY A 161 -14.28 -23.57 -6.14
N LEU A 162 -13.53 -22.48 -6.28
CA LEU A 162 -13.99 -21.25 -6.92
C LEU A 162 -14.01 -21.40 -8.44
N PRO A 163 -14.95 -20.72 -9.14
CA PRO A 163 -14.86 -20.57 -10.57
C PRO A 163 -13.54 -19.88 -10.96
N GLN A 164 -12.91 -20.39 -12.03
CA GLN A 164 -11.57 -19.98 -12.46
C GLN A 164 -11.66 -19.14 -13.75
N GLN A 165 -10.84 -18.09 -13.84
CA GLN A 165 -10.70 -17.26 -15.03
C GLN A 165 -9.81 -17.95 -16.07
N THR A 166 -10.09 -17.68 -17.35
CA THR A 166 -9.27 -18.12 -18.49
C THR A 166 -8.59 -16.94 -19.21
N SER A 167 -9.09 -15.72 -19.00
CA SER A 167 -8.63 -14.46 -19.58
C SER A 167 -8.38 -13.40 -18.50
N ASN A 168 -8.10 -12.15 -18.90
CA ASN A 168 -7.73 -11.05 -17.99
C ASN A 168 -8.95 -10.44 -17.27
N ASP A 169 -9.64 -11.25 -16.48
CA ASP A 169 -10.93 -10.90 -15.87
C ASP A 169 -10.93 -10.90 -14.34
N CYS A 170 -9.76 -11.05 -13.70
CA CYS A 170 -9.64 -11.09 -12.23
C CYS A 170 -10.41 -9.97 -11.53
N GLY A 171 -10.44 -8.76 -12.10
CA GLY A 171 -11.22 -7.64 -11.56
C GLY A 171 -12.74 -7.88 -11.58
N CYS A 172 -13.28 -8.48 -12.64
CA CYS A 172 -14.70 -8.83 -12.73
C CYS A 172 -15.07 -9.94 -11.74
N PHE A 173 -14.19 -10.93 -11.57
CA PHE A 173 -14.34 -11.98 -10.55
C PHE A 173 -14.35 -11.38 -9.14
N VAL A 174 -13.37 -10.52 -8.81
CA VAL A 174 -13.30 -9.85 -7.49
C VAL A 174 -14.54 -9.00 -7.22
N ALA A 175 -14.97 -8.19 -8.19
CA ALA A 175 -16.16 -7.36 -8.04
C ALA A 175 -17.42 -8.22 -7.80
N SER A 176 -17.56 -9.32 -8.54
CA SER A 176 -18.71 -10.21 -8.41
C SER A 176 -18.69 -11.00 -7.10
N PHE A 177 -17.52 -11.51 -6.67
CA PHE A 177 -17.38 -12.15 -5.35
C PHE A 177 -17.76 -11.20 -4.21
N ALA A 178 -17.32 -9.94 -4.28
CA ALA A 178 -17.70 -8.93 -3.31
C ALA A 178 -19.22 -8.68 -3.29
N GLU A 179 -19.84 -8.54 -4.46
CA GLU A 179 -21.30 -8.39 -4.59
C GLU A 179 -22.05 -9.58 -3.98
N TYR A 180 -21.62 -10.82 -4.25
CA TYR A 180 -22.24 -12.01 -3.64
C TYR A 180 -22.21 -11.97 -2.11
N PHE A 181 -21.11 -11.52 -1.51
CA PHE A 181 -21.05 -11.39 -0.04
C PHE A 181 -21.94 -10.28 0.50
N ILE A 182 -21.97 -9.13 -0.16
CA ILE A 182 -22.82 -7.99 0.23
C ILE A 182 -24.29 -8.39 0.16
N ASP A 183 -24.67 -9.12 -0.89
CA ASP A 183 -26.02 -9.66 -1.08
C ASP A 183 -26.32 -10.91 -0.21
N MET A 184 -25.35 -11.40 0.56
CA MET A 184 -25.44 -12.66 1.32
C MET A 184 -25.82 -13.88 0.46
N LYS A 185 -25.36 -13.90 -0.80
CA LYS A 185 -25.56 -15.00 -1.74
C LYS A 185 -24.33 -15.90 -1.82
N PRO A 186 -24.49 -17.21 -2.06
CA PRO A 186 -23.36 -18.08 -2.35
C PRO A 186 -22.74 -17.72 -3.70
N ILE A 187 -21.44 -17.94 -3.84
CA ILE A 187 -20.76 -17.85 -5.14
C ILE A 187 -21.25 -19.01 -6.01
N PRO A 188 -21.77 -18.74 -7.23
CA PRO A 188 -22.22 -19.81 -8.11
C PRO A 188 -21.03 -20.63 -8.64
N PRO A 189 -21.19 -21.96 -8.80
CA PRO A 189 -20.12 -22.82 -9.33
C PRO A 189 -19.85 -22.54 -10.82
N ILE A 190 -20.86 -22.06 -11.55
CA ILE A 190 -20.75 -21.63 -12.94
C ILE A 190 -20.70 -20.10 -12.95
N PHE A 191 -19.62 -19.55 -13.49
CA PHE A 191 -19.39 -18.11 -13.58
C PHE A 191 -19.24 -17.68 -15.03
N ASP A 192 -20.31 -17.14 -15.59
CA ASP A 192 -20.32 -16.54 -16.93
C ASP A 192 -19.77 -15.11 -16.85
N VAL A 193 -18.47 -14.97 -17.08
CA VAL A 193 -17.78 -13.68 -16.94
C VAL A 193 -18.28 -12.62 -17.91
N GLU A 194 -18.68 -13.00 -19.13
CA GLU A 194 -19.20 -12.06 -20.13
C GLU A 194 -20.51 -11.44 -19.63
N LYS A 195 -21.43 -12.29 -19.15
CA LYS A 195 -22.68 -11.81 -18.56
C LYS A 195 -22.47 -10.91 -17.35
N HIS A 196 -21.48 -11.21 -16.50
CA HIS A 196 -21.16 -10.34 -15.36
C HIS A 196 -20.58 -9.00 -15.81
N ARG A 197 -19.69 -9.00 -16.81
CA ARG A 197 -19.11 -7.77 -17.37
C ARG A 197 -20.19 -6.88 -17.99
N ASP A 198 -21.06 -7.46 -18.81
CA ASP A 198 -22.16 -6.74 -19.46
C ASP A 198 -23.11 -6.15 -18.42
N ARG A 199 -23.49 -6.94 -17.41
CA ARG A 199 -24.35 -6.48 -16.31
C ARG A 199 -23.73 -5.32 -15.54
N LEU A 200 -22.46 -5.44 -15.15
CA LEU A 200 -21.75 -4.37 -14.42
C LEU A 200 -21.63 -3.10 -15.27
N ALA A 201 -21.31 -3.22 -16.56
CA ALA A 201 -21.24 -2.08 -17.48
C ALA A 201 -22.58 -1.34 -17.58
N VAL A 202 -23.68 -2.07 -17.77
CA VAL A 202 -25.03 -1.49 -17.85
C VAL A 202 -25.44 -0.86 -16.52
N LEU A 203 -25.18 -1.52 -15.38
CA LEU A 203 -25.51 -1.00 -14.06
C LEU A 203 -24.78 0.30 -13.77
N PHE A 204 -23.47 0.36 -14.01
CA PHE A 204 -22.69 1.56 -13.77
C PHE A 204 -23.06 2.70 -14.70
N TYR A 205 -23.35 2.42 -15.97
CA TYR A 205 -23.85 3.44 -16.89
C TYR A 205 -25.20 4.02 -16.39
N LYS A 206 -26.16 3.15 -16.03
CA LYS A 206 -27.45 3.60 -15.50
C LYS A 206 -27.30 4.40 -14.21
N TYR A 207 -26.47 3.93 -13.29
CA TYR A 207 -26.20 4.61 -12.03
C TYR A 207 -25.59 6.00 -12.27
N ALA A 208 -24.59 6.11 -13.13
CA ALA A 208 -23.99 7.39 -13.49
C ALA A 208 -25.00 8.35 -14.14
N ARG A 209 -25.84 7.87 -15.05
CA ARG A 209 -26.89 8.67 -15.70
C ARG A 209 -27.96 9.16 -14.73
N MET A 210 -28.38 8.31 -13.80
CA MET A 210 -29.31 8.69 -12.72
C MET A 210 -28.70 9.82 -11.88
N LYS A 211 -27.45 9.69 -11.44
CA LYS A 211 -26.76 10.74 -10.68
C LYS A 211 -26.67 12.07 -11.42
N GLU A 212 -26.38 12.02 -12.73
CA GLU A 212 -26.31 13.22 -13.58
C GLU A 212 -27.67 13.93 -13.72
N VAL A 213 -28.76 13.17 -13.88
CA VAL A 213 -30.12 13.72 -14.02
C VAL A 213 -30.64 14.26 -12.69
N GLU A 214 -30.34 13.58 -11.59
CA GLU A 214 -30.82 13.94 -10.25
C GLU A 214 -29.89 14.96 -9.54
N PHE A 215 -28.84 15.43 -10.21
CA PHE A 215 -27.83 16.32 -9.65
C PHE A 215 -27.25 15.82 -8.31
N ILE A 216 -27.12 14.50 -8.18
CA ILE A 216 -26.55 13.88 -6.97
C ILE A 216 -25.04 13.97 -7.08
N ASP A 217 -24.44 14.88 -6.31
CA ASP A 217 -23.01 14.89 -6.11
C ASP A 217 -22.57 13.61 -5.38
N SER A 218 -21.43 13.04 -5.80
CA SER A 218 -20.78 12.00 -4.99
C SER A 218 -20.23 12.67 -3.74
N GLU A 219 -20.57 12.14 -2.57
CA GLU A 219 -19.79 12.38 -1.36
C GLU A 219 -18.39 11.77 -1.59
N ASP A 220 -17.49 12.55 -2.20
CA ASP A 220 -16.10 12.16 -2.37
C ASP A 220 -15.40 12.40 -1.02
N GLU A 221 -15.22 11.34 -0.23
CA GLU A 221 -14.40 11.40 0.99
C GLU A 221 -12.89 11.57 0.67
N ALA A 222 -12.50 11.54 -0.61
CA ALA A 222 -11.13 11.86 -1.00
C ALA A 222 -10.84 13.35 -0.77
N PRO A 223 -9.66 13.71 -0.24
CA PRO A 223 -9.26 15.11 -0.15
C PRO A 223 -9.37 15.76 -1.53
N PRO A 224 -9.91 16.99 -1.64
CA PRO A 224 -10.10 17.65 -2.92
C PRO A 224 -8.78 17.64 -3.68
N LYS A 225 -8.80 17.07 -4.89
CA LYS A 225 -7.64 17.11 -5.78
C LYS A 225 -7.30 18.57 -5.98
N GLY A 226 -6.09 18.95 -5.56
CA GLY A 226 -5.58 20.31 -5.69
C GLY A 226 -5.77 20.87 -7.10
N PRO A 227 -5.79 22.19 -7.25
CA PRO A 227 -6.21 22.85 -8.48
C PRO A 227 -5.50 22.26 -9.69
N LYS A 228 -6.28 21.76 -10.65
CA LYS A 228 -5.79 21.39 -11.97
C LYS A 228 -5.10 22.62 -12.54
N LYS A 229 -3.78 22.59 -12.66
CA LYS A 229 -3.06 23.61 -13.42
C LYS A 229 -3.55 23.50 -14.86
N ASN A 230 -4.37 24.45 -15.28
CA ASN A 230 -4.62 24.69 -16.68
C ASN A 230 -3.25 24.97 -17.31
N LEU A 231 -2.79 24.03 -18.13
CA LEU A 231 -1.70 24.30 -19.05
C LEU A 231 -2.29 25.28 -20.07
N SER A 232 -1.90 26.55 -19.90
CA SER A 232 -2.04 27.59 -20.91
C SER A 232 -1.30 27.21 -22.18
#